data_AF-W6L475-F1
#
_entry.id   AF-W6L475-F1
#
_cell.length_a   1.000
_cell.length_b   1.000
_cell.length_c   1.000
_cell.angle_alpha   90.00
_cell.angle_beta   90.00
_cell.angle_gamma   90.00
#
_symmetry.space_group_name_H-M   'P 1'
#
loop_
_entity.id
_entity.type
_entity.pdbx_description
1 polymer ?
#
loop_
_entity_poly.entity_id
_entity_poly.type
_entity_poly.pdbx_seq_one_letter_code
_entity_poly.pdbx_strand_id
1 'polypeptide(L)'
;MTSMSNDAVRTITPDQELCVLKLILSLRNLCDIEASEKLRTSVRKALLRSESDHDASIEVEGAVRRARKVESKLDGSYDRARERKRLKREEERARAYRYVDAEAESGDDSEGTDEEQEVVS
;
A
#
# COMPACT_ATOMS: atom_id res chain seq x y z
N MET A 1 -33.64 -35.64 19.04
CA MET A 1 -32.61 -34.88 19.77
C MET A 1 -31.84 -34.04 18.76
N THR A 2 -32.39 -32.88 18.41
CA THR A 2 -31.72 -31.91 17.54
C THR A 2 -30.63 -31.24 18.38
N SER A 3 -29.38 -31.52 18.03
CA SER A 3 -28.22 -30.78 18.49
C SER A 3 -28.48 -29.28 18.28
N MET A 4 -28.82 -28.57 19.35
CA MET A 4 -28.69 -27.12 19.40
C MET A 4 -27.18 -26.84 19.44
N SER A 5 -26.54 -26.96 18.29
CA SER A 5 -25.23 -26.38 18.08
C SER A 5 -25.44 -24.90 18.30
N ASN A 6 -25.03 -24.37 19.45
CA ASN A 6 -24.71 -22.96 19.56
C ASN A 6 -23.81 -22.68 18.35
N ASP A 7 -24.31 -21.94 17.35
CA ASP A 7 -23.49 -21.39 16.28
C ASP A 7 -22.42 -20.57 17.00
N ALA A 8 -21.26 -21.19 17.23
CA ALA A 8 -20.21 -20.62 18.01
C ALA A 8 -19.68 -19.44 17.21
N VAL A 9 -20.13 -18.24 17.57
CA VAL A 9 -19.65 -16.99 16.98
C VAL A 9 -18.14 -16.99 17.15
N ARG A 10 -17.44 -16.97 16.02
CA ARG A 10 -15.97 -16.92 16.01
C ARG A 10 -15.52 -15.60 16.59
N THR A 11 -14.35 -15.65 17.21
CA THR A 11 -13.73 -14.48 17.81
C THR A 11 -12.55 -14.01 16.97
N ILE A 12 -12.28 -12.71 17.04
CA ILE A 12 -11.10 -12.09 16.45
C ILE A 12 -10.30 -11.44 17.56
N THR A 13 -9.05 -11.08 17.25
CA THR A 13 -8.20 -10.43 18.24
C THR A 13 -8.75 -9.04 18.62
N PRO A 14 -8.55 -8.58 19.86
CA PRO A 14 -8.96 -7.23 20.28
C PRO A 14 -8.41 -6.11 19.39
N ASP A 15 -7.20 -6.27 18.86
CA ASP A 15 -6.59 -5.32 17.93
C ASP A 15 -7.33 -5.24 16.59
N GLN A 16 -7.79 -6.38 16.07
CA GLN A 16 -8.64 -6.42 14.87
C GLN A 16 -10.00 -5.79 15.13
N GLU A 17 -10.63 -6.05 16.29
CA GLU A 17 -11.89 -5.40 16.67
C GLU A 17 -11.74 -3.88 16.71
N LEU A 18 -10.70 -3.38 17.38
CA LEU A 18 -10.39 -1.96 17.46
C LEU A 18 -10.14 -1.36 16.07
N CYS A 19 -9.43 -2.08 15.21
CA CYS A 19 -9.18 -1.66 13.82
C CYS A 19 -10.50 -1.53 13.03
N VAL A 20 -11.40 -2.50 13.16
CA VAL A 20 -12.73 -2.46 12.51
C VAL A 20 -13.54 -1.28 13.02
N LEU A 21 -13.59 -1.05 14.33
CA LEU A 21 -14.33 0.07 14.93
C LEU A 21 -13.81 1.44 14.45
N LYS A 22 -12.49 1.63 14.48
CA LYS A 22 -11.86 2.87 13.97
C LYS A 22 -12.20 3.12 12.51
N LEU A 23 -12.15 2.08 11.67
CA LEU A 23 -12.43 2.20 10.25
C LEU A 23 -13.91 2.51 9.95
N ILE A 24 -14.84 1.91 10.70
CA ILE A 24 -16.27 2.24 10.61
C ILE A 24 -16.50 3.71 10.94
N LEU A 25 -15.88 4.22 12.01
CA LEU A 25 -16.00 5.62 12.41
C LEU A 25 -15.40 6.56 11.36
N SER A 26 -14.22 6.21 10.82
CA SER A 26 -13.57 6.99 9.77
C SER A 26 -14.44 7.11 8.51
N LEU A 27 -14.98 5.99 8.00
CA LEU A 27 -15.88 5.99 6.83
C LEU A 27 -17.13 6.85 7.06
N ARG A 28 -17.70 6.82 8.27
CA ARG A 28 -18.85 7.66 8.62
C ARG A 28 -18.47 9.15 8.69
N ASN A 29 -17.30 9.47 9.22
CA ASN A 29 -16.79 10.85 9.25
C ASN A 29 -16.53 11.39 7.84
N LEU A 30 -16.18 10.51 6.90
CA LEU A 30 -16.04 10.82 5.47
C LEU A 30 -17.37 10.75 4.71
N CYS A 31 -18.50 10.70 5.42
CA CYS A 31 -19.87 10.64 4.89
C CYS A 31 -20.21 9.39 4.04
N ASP A 32 -19.38 8.34 4.06
CA ASP A 32 -19.66 7.07 3.38
C ASP A 32 -20.30 6.05 4.35
N ILE A 33 -21.58 6.26 4.60
CA ILE A 33 -22.39 5.40 5.49
C ILE A 33 -22.50 3.99 4.91
N GLU A 34 -22.67 3.86 3.59
CA GLU A 34 -22.88 2.58 2.93
C GLU A 34 -21.63 1.69 3.05
N ALA A 35 -20.43 2.23 2.83
CA ALA A 35 -19.18 1.49 3.04
C ALA A 35 -19.02 1.05 4.50
N SER A 36 -19.41 1.89 5.46
CA SER A 36 -19.36 1.54 6.88
C SER A 36 -20.27 0.37 7.23
N GLU A 37 -21.49 0.31 6.68
CA GLU A 37 -22.45 -0.78 6.89
C GLU A 37 -22.05 -2.06 6.13
N LYS A 38 -21.47 -1.92 4.94
CA LYS A 38 -20.87 -3.05 4.20
C LYS A 38 -19.74 -3.70 4.99
N LEU A 39 -18.88 -2.91 5.64
CA LEU A 39 -17.82 -3.42 6.50
C LEU A 39 -18.41 -4.19 7.70
N ARG A 40 -19.36 -3.58 8.43
CA ARG A 40 -20.05 -4.24 9.56
C ARG A 40 -20.68 -5.58 9.16
N THR A 41 -21.39 -5.58 8.03
CA THR A 41 -22.06 -6.79 7.53
C THR A 41 -21.04 -7.86 7.14
N SER A 42 -19.93 -7.46 6.51
CA SER A 42 -18.86 -8.41 6.12
C SER A 42 -18.19 -9.03 7.33
N VAL A 43 -17.86 -8.23 8.35
CA VAL A 43 -17.28 -8.73 9.61
C VAL A 43 -18.25 -9.67 10.31
N ARG A 44 -19.53 -9.28 10.45
CA ARG A 44 -20.55 -10.17 11.03
C ARG A 44 -20.66 -11.50 10.26
N LYS A 45 -20.63 -11.46 8.93
CA LYS A 45 -20.66 -12.68 8.11
C LYS A 45 -19.44 -13.57 8.36
N ALA A 46 -18.24 -12.99 8.44
CA ALA A 46 -17.03 -13.75 8.77
C ALA A 46 -17.17 -14.44 10.14
N LEU A 47 -17.52 -13.69 11.19
CA LEU A 47 -17.65 -14.26 12.53
C LEU A 47 -18.73 -15.36 12.64
N LEU A 48 -19.76 -15.33 11.81
CA LEU A 48 -20.84 -16.31 11.83
C LEU A 48 -20.61 -17.52 10.91
N ARG A 49 -19.83 -17.38 9.85
CA ARG A 49 -19.71 -18.40 8.78
C ARG A 49 -18.36 -19.08 8.72
N SER A 50 -17.33 -18.50 9.34
CA SER A 50 -16.00 -19.08 9.31
C SER A 50 -15.92 -20.34 10.18
N GLU A 51 -15.19 -21.33 9.67
CA GLU A 51 -15.05 -22.64 10.31
C GLU A 51 -14.24 -22.57 11.61
N SER A 52 -13.27 -21.65 11.67
CA SER A 52 -12.41 -21.38 12.83
C SER A 52 -12.21 -19.88 13.11
N ASP A 53 -11.69 -19.55 14.30
CA ASP A 53 -11.28 -18.17 14.66
C ASP A 53 -10.16 -17.64 13.75
N HIS A 54 -9.30 -18.54 13.25
CA HIS A 54 -8.24 -18.19 12.31
C HIS A 54 -8.82 -17.77 10.96
N ASP A 55 -9.77 -18.53 10.42
CA ASP A 55 -10.43 -18.21 9.15
C ASP A 55 -11.23 -16.92 9.26
N ALA A 56 -11.93 -16.72 10.39
CA ALA A 56 -12.63 -15.48 10.70
C ALA A 56 -11.67 -14.28 10.69
N SER A 57 -10.49 -14.44 11.29
CA SER A 57 -9.46 -13.42 11.32
C SER A 57 -8.97 -13.04 9.92
N ILE A 58 -8.74 -14.02 9.04
CA ILE A 58 -8.33 -13.78 7.64
C ILE A 58 -9.43 -13.06 6.86
N GLU A 59 -10.68 -13.52 6.98
CA GLU A 59 -11.82 -12.91 6.30
C GLU A 59 -12.05 -11.45 6.73
N VAL A 60 -11.96 -11.19 8.04
CA VAL A 60 -12.04 -9.84 8.60
C VAL A 60 -10.92 -8.96 8.08
N GLU A 61 -9.68 -9.45 8.02
CA GLU A 61 -8.56 -8.69 7.47
C GLU A 61 -8.79 -8.34 5.99
N GLY A 62 -9.34 -9.28 5.21
CA GLY A 62 -9.76 -9.04 3.83
C GLY A 62 -10.83 -7.94 3.73
N ALA A 63 -11.82 -7.94 4.60
CA ALA A 63 -12.86 -6.90 4.67
C ALA A 63 -12.27 -5.53 5.04
N VAL A 64 -11.39 -5.48 6.03
CA VAL A 64 -10.66 -4.26 6.45
C VAL A 64 -9.83 -3.71 5.30
N ARG A 65 -9.09 -4.55 4.57
CA ARG A 65 -8.24 -4.12 3.45
C ARG A 65 -9.06 -3.48 2.32
N ARG A 66 -10.24 -4.03 2.01
CA ARG A 66 -11.17 -3.44 1.03
C ARG A 66 -11.72 -2.10 1.51
N ALA A 67 -12.14 -2.01 2.77
CA ALA A 67 -12.69 -0.78 3.34
C ALA A 67 -11.62 0.34 3.46
N ARG A 68 -10.37 0.02 3.81
CA ARG A 68 -9.25 0.98 3.79
C ARG A 68 -8.98 1.55 2.41
N LYS A 69 -9.16 0.74 1.35
CA LYS A 69 -9.05 1.24 -0.03
C LYS A 69 -10.12 2.28 -0.34
N VAL A 70 -11.33 2.11 0.18
CA VAL A 70 -12.42 3.09 0.05
C VAL A 70 -12.08 4.35 0.84
N GLU A 71 -11.74 4.21 2.13
CA GLU A 71 -11.29 5.32 2.99
C GLU A 71 -10.19 6.16 2.33
N SER A 72 -9.15 5.51 1.79
CA SER A 72 -8.02 6.20 1.16
C SER A 72 -8.39 7.05 -0.06
N LYS A 73 -9.48 6.68 -0.76
CA LYS A 73 -9.97 7.47 -1.89
C LYS A 73 -10.77 8.67 -1.42
N LEU A 74 -11.49 8.53 -0.32
CA LEU A 74 -12.35 9.58 0.24
C LEU A 74 -11.54 10.65 0.98
N ASP A 75 -10.49 10.27 1.72
CA ASP A 75 -9.62 11.20 2.46
C ASP A 75 -8.54 11.87 1.58
N GLY A 76 -8.55 11.59 0.28
CA GLY A 76 -7.57 12.07 -0.69
C GLY A 76 -6.14 11.57 -0.44
N SER A 77 -5.92 10.62 0.47
CA SER A 77 -4.60 10.03 0.71
C SER A 77 -4.14 9.20 -0.49
N TYR A 78 -5.08 8.60 -1.23
CA TYR A 78 -4.81 7.91 -2.49
C TYR A 78 -4.22 8.85 -3.54
N ASP A 79 -4.82 10.02 -3.72
CA ASP A 79 -4.34 11.01 -4.68
C ASP A 79 -3.00 11.60 -4.26
N ARG A 80 -2.83 11.91 -2.96
CA ARG A 80 -1.54 12.36 -2.41
C ARG A 80 -0.44 11.32 -2.58
N ALA A 81 -0.72 10.04 -2.38
CA ALA A 81 0.24 8.96 -2.58
C ALA A 81 0.59 8.76 -4.06
N ARG A 82 -0.40 8.89 -4.95
CA ARG A 82 -0.21 8.84 -6.41
C ARG A 82 0.67 9.98 -6.88
N GLU A 83 0.41 11.20 -6.38
CA GLU A 83 1.17 12.40 -6.74
C GLU A 83 2.62 12.32 -6.25
N ARG A 84 2.83 11.87 -5.01
CA ARG A 84 4.19 11.62 -4.49
C ARG A 84 4.98 10.64 -5.34
N LYS A 85 4.34 9.57 -5.82
CA LYS A 85 4.98 8.61 -6.74
C LYS A 85 5.29 9.23 -8.10
N ARG A 86 4.46 10.16 -8.59
CA ARG A 86 4.71 10.90 -9.84
C ARG A 86 5.95 11.78 -9.69
N LEU A 87 5.97 12.62 -8.66
CA LEU A 87 7.10 13.51 -8.35
C LEU A 87 8.41 12.74 -8.18
N LYS A 88 8.41 11.62 -7.45
CA LYS A 88 9.59 10.79 -7.29
C LYS A 88 10.14 10.27 -8.63
N ARG A 89 9.26 9.85 -9.57
CA ARG A 89 9.70 9.42 -10.90
C ARG A 89 10.22 10.57 -11.75
N GLU A 90 9.65 11.76 -11.61
CA GLU A 90 10.15 12.97 -12.29
C GLU A 90 11.54 13.36 -11.76
N GLU A 91 11.75 13.30 -10.45
CA GLU A 91 13.07 13.50 -9.83
C GLU A 91 14.10 12.46 -10.28
N GLU A 92 13.72 11.17 -10.32
CA GLU A 92 14.58 10.09 -10.82
C GLU A 92 14.93 10.31 -12.31
N ARG A 93 13.96 10.70 -13.15
CA ARG A 93 14.19 11.02 -14.56
C ARG A 93 15.10 12.24 -14.72
N ALA A 94 14.87 13.30 -13.94
CA ALA A 94 15.70 14.49 -13.97
C ALA A 94 17.14 14.20 -13.50
N ARG A 95 17.32 13.29 -12.55
CA ARG A 95 18.64 12.83 -12.12
C ARG A 95 19.34 12.00 -13.19
N ALA A 96 18.62 11.11 -13.87
CA ALA A 96 19.15 10.34 -14.99
C ALA A 96 19.54 11.24 -16.17
N TYR A 97 18.73 12.25 -16.49
CA TYR A 97 19.05 13.24 -17.52
C TYR A 97 20.32 14.03 -17.18
N ARG A 98 20.46 14.49 -15.92
CA ARG A 98 21.70 15.15 -15.46
C ARG A 98 22.93 14.24 -15.51
N TYR A 99 22.76 12.93 -15.30
CA TYR A 99 23.87 11.98 -15.39
C TYR A 99 24.30 11.77 -16.85
N VAL A 100 23.34 11.71 -17.79
CA VAL A 100 23.64 11.63 -19.23
C VAL A 100 24.30 12.91 -19.73
N ASP A 101 23.85 14.09 -19.29
CA ASP A 101 24.51 15.36 -19.62
C ASP A 101 25.93 15.44 -19.04
N ALA A 102 26.16 14.94 -17.81
CA ALA A 102 27.49 14.88 -17.21
C ALA A 102 28.42 13.87 -17.89
N GLU A 103 27.90 12.74 -18.39
CA GLU A 103 28.67 11.79 -19.21
C GLU A 103 28.97 12.37 -20.60
N ALA A 104 28.05 13.14 -21.19
CA ALA A 104 28.25 13.82 -22.47
C ALA A 104 29.27 14.98 -22.38
N GLU A 105 29.32 15.69 -21.25
CA GLU A 105 30.36 16.71 -20.98
C GLU A 105 31.74 16.07 -20.66
N SER A 106 31.79 14.77 -20.34
CA SER A 106 33.05 14.03 -20.17
C SER A 106 33.60 13.41 -21.47
N GLY A 107 32.95 13.68 -22.61
CA GLY A 107 33.22 13.06 -23.90
C GLY A 107 33.96 13.91 -24.93
N ASP A 108 34.54 15.07 -24.58
CA ASP A 108 35.26 15.91 -25.54
C ASP A 108 36.46 16.63 -24.89
N ASP A 109 37.59 15.93 -24.78
CA ASP A 109 38.90 16.39 -25.28
C ASP A 109 39.96 15.29 -25.01
N SER A 110 40.13 14.37 -25.95
CA SER A 110 41.35 13.56 -26.06
C SER A 110 41.75 13.43 -27.53
N GLU A 111 41.89 14.57 -28.19
CA GLU A 111 42.70 14.72 -29.40
C GLU A 111 44.02 15.40 -28.99
N GLY A 112 45.13 14.66 -29.03
CA GLY A 112 46.45 15.20 -28.66
C GLY A 112 47.55 14.14 -28.61
N THR A 113 48.18 13.93 -29.77
CA THR A 113 49.43 13.18 -30.03
C THR A 113 50.67 13.70 -29.27
N ASP A 114 51.76 12.93 -29.32
CA ASP A 114 53.16 13.17 -28.87
C ASP A 114 53.54 12.57 -27.50
N GLU A 115 54.66 11.87 -27.29
CA GLU A 115 55.83 11.53 -28.11
C GLU A 115 56.55 10.34 -27.44
N GLU A 116 57.28 9.57 -28.23
CA GLU A 116 58.15 8.47 -27.81
C GLU A 116 59.23 8.94 -26.81
N GLN A 117 59.50 8.15 -25.77
CA GLN A 117 60.75 8.28 -25.02
C GLN A 117 61.39 6.92 -24.78
N GLU A 118 62.35 6.59 -25.66
CA GLU A 118 63.42 5.62 -25.42
C GLU A 118 64.11 5.93 -24.08
N VAL A 119 64.21 4.92 -23.20
CA VAL A 119 65.23 4.91 -22.16
C VAL A 119 66.05 3.63 -22.33
N VAL A 120 67.22 3.83 -22.91
CA VAL A 120 68.32 2.89 -23.05
C VAL A 120 68.75 2.39 -21.66
N SER A 121 69.02 1.10 -21.53
CA SER A 121 69.83 0.50 -20.47
C SER A 121 70.94 -0.33 -21.09
#